data_AF-A0A2P8CUV3-F1
#
_entry.id   AF-A0A2P8CUV3-F1
#
_cell.length_a   1.000
_cell.length_b   1.000
_cell.length_c   1.000
_cell.angle_alpha   90.00
_cell.angle_beta   90.00
_cell.angle_gamma   90.00
#
_symmetry.space_group_name_H-M   'P 1'
#
loop_
_entity.id
_entity.type
_entity.pdbx_description
1 polymer ?
#
loop_
_entity_poly.entity_id
_entity_poly.type
_entity_poly.pdbx_seq_one_letter_code
_entity_poly.pdbx_strand_id
1 'polypeptide(L)' 'MTNLGFLLKGQGERGEAEALYRRAIAEGGNTRAMVNLAFLLEGRGKYIEAVKWRLRAAKAAWGGGRDRQD' A
#
# COMPACT_ATOMS: atom_id res chain seq x y z
N MET A 1 -24.03 -3.61 -20.78
CA MET A 1 -22.97 -2.57 -20.72
C MET A 1 -22.57 -2.16 -19.30
N THR A 2 -23.18 -2.70 -18.25
CA THR A 2 -23.00 -2.22 -16.86
C THR A 2 -21.70 -2.69 -16.17
N ASN A 3 -21.18 -3.85 -16.56
CA ASN A 3 -20.03 -4.45 -15.85
C ASN A 3 -18.69 -3.81 -16.24
N LEU A 4 -18.54 -3.33 -17.48
CA LEU A 4 -17.28 -2.74 -17.95
C LEU A 4 -17.04 -1.36 -17.34
N GLY A 5 -18.07 -0.51 -17.22
CA GLY A 5 -17.95 0.79 -16.55
C GLY A 5 -17.61 0.66 -15.07
N PHE A 6 -18.20 -0.30 -14.36
CA PHE A 6 -17.87 -0.59 -12.97
C PHE A 6 -16.44 -1.12 -12.82
N LEU A 7 -16.01 -2.00 -13.73
CA LEU A 7 -14.64 -2.52 -13.75
C LEU A 7 -13.61 -1.41 -14.03
N LEU A 8 -13.84 -0.59 -15.06
CA LEU A 8 -12.95 0.52 -15.44
C LEU A 8 -12.89 1.59 -14.36
N LYS A 9 -14.03 1.94 -13.75
CA LYS A 9 -14.08 2.85 -12.60
C LYS A 9 -13.24 2.31 -11.44
N GLY A 10 -13.44 1.04 -11.09
CA GLY A 10 -12.65 0.39 -10.05
C GLY A 10 -11.16 0.29 -10.40
N GLN A 11 -10.79 0.14 -11.67
CA GLN A 11 -9.38 0.13 -12.10
C GLN A 11 -8.74 1.53 -12.04
N GLY A 12 -9.46 2.58 -12.44
CA GLY A 12 -9.01 3.97 -12.35
C GLY A 12 -8.80 4.40 -10.90
N GLU A 13 -9.79 4.18 -10.05
CA GLU A 13 -9.72 4.49 -8.61
C GLU A 13 -8.59 3.73 -7.91
N ARG A 14 -8.31 2.48 -8.31
CA ARG A 14 -7.18 1.69 -7.80
C ARG A 14 -5.82 2.23 -8.27
N GLY A 15 -5.73 2.75 -9.49
CA GLY A 15 -4.49 3.36 -10.00
C GLY A 15 -4.11 4.62 -9.23
N GLU A 16 -5.07 5.50 -9.01
CA GLU A 16 -4.88 6.73 -8.24
C GLU A 16 -4.56 6.44 -6.77
N ALA A 17 -5.25 5.48 -6.14
CA ALA A 17 -4.97 5.05 -4.78
C ALA A 17 -3.55 4.49 -4.63
N GLU A 18 -3.08 3.68 -5.58
CA GLU A 18 -1.69 3.17 -5.57
C GLU A 18 -0.66 4.30 -5.60
N ALA A 19 -0.86 5.31 -6.45
CA ALA A 19 0.04 6.46 -6.55
C ALA A 19 0.07 7.27 -5.24
N LEU A 20 -1.11 7.53 -4.65
CA LEU A 20 -1.24 8.24 -3.37
C LEU A 20 -0.52 7.50 -2.24
N TYR A 21 -0.69 6.17 -2.14
CA TYR A 21 0.00 5.40 -1.11
C TYR A 21 1.51 5.40 -1.31
N ARG A 22 2.00 5.24 -2.54
CA ARG A 22 3.45 5.32 -2.83
C ARG A 22 4.04 6.68 -2.44
N ARG A 23 3.30 7.77 -2.70
CA ARG A 23 3.70 9.12 -2.31
C ARG A 23 3.76 9.28 -0.78
N ALA A 24 2.71 8.87 -0.06
CA ALA A 24 2.69 8.93 1.40
C ALA A 24 3.80 8.08 2.06
N ILE A 25 4.17 6.96 1.43
CA ILE A 25 5.31 6.15 1.86
C ILE A 25 6.63 6.91 1.65
N ALA A 26 6.81 7.56 0.51
CA ALA A 26 8.03 8.32 0.19
C ALA A 26 8.19 9.57 1.06
N GLU A 27 7.10 10.26 1.40
CA GLU A 27 7.14 11.52 2.15
C GLU A 27 7.34 11.33 3.66
N GLY A 28 6.93 10.19 4.24
CA GLY A 28 6.96 10.03 5.70
C GLY A 28 7.01 8.60 6.21
N GLY A 29 7.31 7.61 5.36
CA GLY A 29 7.40 6.21 5.79
C GLY A 29 6.09 5.69 6.40
N ASN A 30 4.94 6.19 5.93
CA ASN A 30 3.65 5.94 6.55
C ASN A 30 3.30 4.43 6.52
N THR A 31 3.37 3.78 7.68
CA THR A 31 3.12 2.35 7.84
C THR A 31 1.71 1.94 7.39
N ARG A 32 0.72 2.81 7.61
CA ARG A 32 -0.66 2.57 7.17
C ARG A 32 -0.79 2.61 5.65
N ALA A 33 -0.09 3.54 4.99
CA ALA A 33 -0.03 3.58 3.53
C ALA A 33 0.64 2.32 2.95
N MET A 34 1.68 1.78 3.60
CA MET A 34 2.31 0.51 3.20
C MET A 34 1.32 -0.67 3.28
N VAL A 35 0.50 -0.74 4.33
CA VAL A 35 -0.53 -1.79 4.48
C VAL A 35 -1.61 -1.66 3.41
N ASN A 36 -2.11 -0.45 3.16
CA ASN A 36 -3.14 -0.21 2.14
C ASN A 36 -2.63 -0.49 0.72
N LEU A 37 -1.37 -0.16 0.44
CA LEU A 37 -0.72 -0.51 -0.82
C LEU A 37 -0.62 -2.03 -1.00
N ALA A 38 -0.29 -2.78 0.05
CA ALA A 38 -0.26 -4.23 0.00
C ALA A 38 -1.63 -4.83 -0.32
N PHE A 39 -2.70 -4.36 0.32
CA PHE A 39 -4.07 -4.82 0.06
C PHE A 39 -4.50 -4.55 -1.39
N LEU A 40 -4.15 -3.37 -1.92
CA LEU A 40 -4.46 -3.01 -3.30
C LEU A 40 -3.73 -3.93 -4.30
N LEU A 41 -2.46 -4.24 -4.03
CA LEU A 41 -1.66 -5.15 -4.85
C LEU A 41 -2.19 -6.59 -4.81
N GLU A 42 -2.66 -7.08 -3.65
CA GLU A 42 -3.35 -8.37 -3.54
C GLU A 42 -4.62 -8.41 -4.41
N GLY A 43 -5.44 -7.36 -4.37
CA GLY A 43 -6.62 -7.23 -5.23
C GLY A 43 -6.31 -7.18 -6.73
N ARG A 44 -5.04 -6.96 -7.12
CA ARG A 44 -4.54 -7.02 -8.51
C ARG A 44 -3.77 -8.31 -8.82
N GLY A 45 -3.70 -9.25 -7.89
CA GLY A 45 -2.94 -10.51 -8.03
C GLY A 45 -1.41 -10.34 -7.92
N LYS A 46 -0.92 -9.17 -7.48
CA LYS A 46 0.51 -8.86 -7.33
C LYS A 46 1.03 -9.26 -5.94
N TYR A 47 0.86 -10.54 -5.59
CA TYR A 47 1.11 -11.04 -4.23
C TYR A 47 2.55 -10.84 -3.74
N ILE A 48 3.55 -11.05 -4.59
CA ILE A 48 4.97 -10.85 -4.22
C ILE A 48 5.25 -9.41 -3.83
N GLU A 49 4.69 -8.45 -4.55
CA GLU A 49 4.86 -7.03 -4.25
C GLU A 49 4.11 -6.65 -2.97
N ALA A 50 2.91 -7.18 -2.78
CA ALA A 50 2.13 -6.98 -1.55
C ALA A 50 2.87 -7.47 -0.30
N VAL A 51 3.45 -8.67 -0.34
CA VAL A 51 4.23 -9.23 0.78
C VAL A 51 5.42 -8.34 1.12
N LYS A 52 6.14 -7.80 0.12
CA LYS A 52 7.25 -6.86 0.37
C LYS A 52 6.78 -5.63 1.14
N TRP A 53 5.63 -5.07 0.78
CA TRP A 53 5.07 -3.91 1.47
C TRP A 53 4.59 -4.24 2.88
N ARG A 54 3.96 -5.41 3.10
CA ARG A 54 3.60 -5.90 4.44
C ARG A 54 4.83 -6.09 5.33
N LEU A 55 5.92 -6.66 4.82
CA LEU A 55 7.16 -6.85 5.57
C LEU A 55 7.81 -5.51 5.94
N ARG A 56 7.80 -4.53 5.02
CA ARG A 56 8.27 -3.17 5.32
C ARG A 56 7.42 -2.49 6.38
N ALA A 57 6.09 -2.61 6.28
CA ALA A 57 5.16 -2.07 7.26
C ALA A 57 5.39 -2.67 8.64
N ALA A 58 5.53 -4.00 8.71
CA ALA A 58 5.91 -4.68 9.94
C ALA A 58 7.23 -4.09 10.46
N LYS A 59 8.32 -4.14 9.69
CA LYS A 59 9.62 -3.64 10.14
C LYS A 59 9.57 -2.20 10.68
N ALA A 60 8.81 -1.31 10.05
CA ALA A 60 8.61 0.06 10.53
C ALA A 60 7.89 0.10 11.89
N ALA A 61 6.86 -0.73 12.09
CA ALA A 61 6.16 -0.87 13.37
C ALA A 61 7.05 -1.47 14.49
N TRP A 62 7.92 -2.43 14.15
CA TRP A 62 8.85 -3.06 15.12
C TRP A 62 10.11 -2.22 15.41
N GLY A 63 10.47 -1.30 14.52
CA GLY A 63 11.64 -0.42 14.62
C GLY A 63 11.37 0.94 15.27
N GLY A 64 10.16 1.49 15.12
CA GLY A 64 9.81 2.81 15.65
C GLY A 64 9.76 2.95 17.18
N GLY A 65 9.91 1.85 17.93
CA GLY A 65 9.85 1.81 19.39
C GLY A 65 11.19 1.55 20.12
N ARG A 66 12.27 1.23 19.41
CA ARG A 66 13.56 0.86 20.05
C ARG A 66 14.68 1.89 19.94
N ASP A 67 14.52 2.92 19.12
CA ASP A 67 15.60 3.88 18.83
C ASP A 67 15.33 5.28 19.40
N ARG A 68 14.64 5.40 20.54
CA ARG A 68 14.45 6.67 21.29
C ARG A 68 14.86 6.57 22.78
N GLN A 69 15.93 5.86 23.06
CA GLN A 69 16.65 6.00 24.33
C GLN A 69 18.13 5.98 23.99
N ASP A 70 18.68 7.12 23.60
CA ASP A 70 20.11 7.48 23.68
C ASP A 70 20.20 9.01 23.67
#